data_AF-A0A834HNS0-F1
#
_entry.id   AF-A0A834HNS0-F1
#
_cell.length_a   1.000
_cell.length_b   1.000
_cell.length_c   1.000
_cell.angle_alpha   90.00
_cell.angle_beta   90.00
_cell.angle_gamma   90.00
#
_symmetry.space_group_name_H-M   'P 1'
#
loop_
_entity.id
_entity.type
_entity.pdbx_description
1 polymer ?
#
loop_
_entity_poly.entity_id
_entity_poly.type
_entity_poly.pdbx_seq_one_letter_code
_entity_poly.pdbx_strand_id
1 'polypeptide(L)'
;MEIDERRPLLNASSSQNGLSVFFAIICVIDVFGVFPIVTLPKAVIDCGYYGILLVIIVCSAQIYTACLLGKCWNIAERMDPNIKNKCRHPYSALAEITYGKCTSRFVSCLVDLSVFSGGVPNLIVASQNLELLGLRISTQKLDISFCYWIIVLGVILCPMLWFGSPKDMKYVYYVIR
;
A
#
# COMPACT_ATOMS: atom_id res chain seq x y z
N MET A 1 5.98 22.01 -38.57
CA MET A 1 7.30 21.66 -37.99
C MET A 1 7.06 21.35 -36.52
N GLU A 2 6.60 20.14 -36.24
CA GLU A 2 6.00 19.77 -34.94
C GLU A 2 6.27 18.29 -34.61
N ILE A 3 7.49 17.83 -34.92
CA ILE A 3 7.88 16.43 -34.77
C ILE A 3 9.33 16.39 -34.27
N ASP A 4 9.55 16.65 -32.97
CA ASP A 4 10.84 16.27 -32.36
C ASP A 4 10.82 16.02 -30.83
N GLU A 5 9.82 16.50 -30.07
CA GLU A 5 9.84 16.33 -28.60
C GLU A 5 9.27 14.99 -28.07
N ARG A 6 8.55 14.20 -28.87
CA ARG A 6 7.93 12.93 -28.41
C ARG A 6 8.85 11.70 -28.47
N ARG A 7 9.94 11.76 -29.22
CA ARG A 7 10.83 10.60 -29.47
C ARG A 7 11.71 10.20 -28.28
N PRO A 8 12.23 11.11 -27.42
CA PRO A 8 12.99 10.68 -26.25
C PRO A 8 12.11 10.08 -25.13
N LEU A 9 10.81 10.42 -25.07
CA LEU A 9 9.88 9.86 -24.10
C LEU A 9 9.46 8.41 -24.41
N LEU A 10 9.54 7.99 -25.68
CA LEU A 10 9.22 6.63 -26.12
C LEU A 10 10.39 5.64 -25.99
N ASN A 11 11.63 6.12 -25.86
CA ASN A 11 12.81 5.25 -25.74
C ASN A 11 13.30 5.02 -24.31
N ALA A 12 12.92 5.90 -23.36
CA ALA A 12 13.19 5.70 -21.94
C ALA A 12 12.27 4.65 -21.27
N SER A 13 11.25 4.16 -21.97
CA SER A 13 10.31 3.12 -21.51
C SER A 13 10.78 1.68 -21.79
N SER A 14 12.05 1.50 -22.16
CA SER A 14 12.64 0.18 -22.47
C SER A 14 13.44 -0.44 -21.33
N SER A 15 13.24 -0.01 -20.07
CA SER A 15 13.69 -0.78 -18.90
C SER A 15 12.54 -1.63 -18.36
N GLN A 16 12.45 -2.84 -18.89
CA GLN A 16 11.52 -3.95 -18.59
C GLN A 16 11.70 -4.53 -17.16
N ASN A 17 11.84 -3.69 -16.13
CA ASN A 17 11.92 -4.12 -14.72
C ASN A 17 10.97 -3.33 -13.78
N GLY A 18 10.00 -2.60 -14.35
CA GLY A 18 8.96 -1.87 -13.62
C GLY A 18 7.66 -2.68 -13.46
N LEU A 19 6.96 -2.51 -12.34
CA LEU A 19 5.61 -3.05 -12.15
C LEU A 19 4.65 -2.27 -13.04
N SER A 20 3.66 -2.92 -13.66
CA SER A 20 2.64 -2.22 -14.44
C SER A 20 1.90 -1.20 -13.56
N VAL A 21 1.69 0.01 -14.07
CA VAL A 21 0.97 1.09 -13.37
C VAL A 21 -0.42 0.61 -12.95
N PHE A 22 -1.09 -0.17 -13.80
CA PHE A 22 -2.40 -0.73 -13.51
C PHE A 22 -2.38 -1.66 -12.28
N PHE A 23 -1.37 -2.55 -12.20
CA PHE A 23 -1.21 -3.43 -11.05
C PHE A 23 -0.90 -2.64 -9.77
N ALA A 24 -0.06 -1.61 -9.86
CA ALA A 24 0.24 -0.75 -8.73
C ALA A 24 -1.01 -0.03 -8.20
N ILE A 25 -1.89 0.44 -9.08
CA ILE A 25 -3.17 1.06 -8.68
C ILE A 25 -4.04 0.07 -7.93
N ILE A 26 -4.18 -1.16 -8.43
CA ILE A 26 -4.97 -2.20 -7.77
C ILE A 26 -4.42 -2.50 -6.37
N CYS A 27 -3.10 -2.64 -6.23
CA CYS A 27 -2.48 -2.87 -4.91
C CYS A 27 -2.73 -1.72 -3.93
N VAL A 28 -2.69 -0.47 -4.39
CA VAL A 28 -2.99 0.69 -3.55
C VAL A 28 -4.47 0.68 -3.12
N ILE A 29 -5.39 0.37 -4.04
CA ILE A 29 -6.81 0.26 -3.73
C ILE A 29 -7.06 -0.88 -2.72
N ASP A 30 -6.36 -2.00 -2.83
CA ASP A 30 -6.48 -3.12 -1.89
C ASP A 30 -6.03 -2.73 -0.46
N VAL A 31 -4.85 -2.10 -0.33
CA VAL A 31 -4.30 -1.70 0.97
C VAL A 31 -5.14 -0.63 1.66
N PHE A 32 -5.65 0.36 0.92
CA PHE A 32 -6.37 1.49 1.51
C PHE A 32 -7.90 1.39 1.41
N GLY A 33 -8.44 0.50 0.58
CA GLY A 33 -9.88 0.46 0.28
C GLY A 33 -10.70 -0.38 1.26
N VAL A 34 -10.14 -1.47 1.78
CA VAL A 34 -10.90 -2.42 2.61
C VAL A 34 -11.38 -1.77 3.91
N PHE A 35 -10.48 -1.11 4.65
CA PHE A 35 -10.79 -0.59 5.98
C PHE A 35 -11.84 0.53 5.97
N PRO A 36 -11.75 1.57 5.12
CA PRO A 36 -12.78 2.59 5.02
C PRO A 36 -14.11 1.98 4.59
N ILE A 37 -14.16 1.10 3.59
CA ILE A 37 -15.43 0.54 3.10
C ILE A 37 -16.17 -0.22 4.21
N VAL A 38 -15.45 -0.97 5.06
CA VAL A 38 -16.05 -1.75 6.14
C VAL A 38 -16.47 -0.87 7.33
N THR A 39 -15.71 0.16 7.65
CA THR A 39 -15.93 0.98 8.87
C THR A 39 -16.81 2.21 8.63
N LEU A 40 -16.84 2.73 7.40
CA LEU A 40 -17.56 3.95 7.03
C LEU A 40 -19.07 3.87 7.29
N PRO A 41 -19.79 2.77 6.96
CA PRO A 41 -21.23 2.71 7.20
C PRO A 41 -21.56 2.81 8.69
N LYS A 42 -20.79 2.12 9.53
CA LYS A 42 -20.97 2.14 10.98
C LYS A 42 -20.69 3.53 11.57
N ALA A 43 -19.59 4.16 11.16
CA ALA A 43 -19.24 5.51 11.60
C ALA A 43 -20.26 6.57 11.15
N VAL A 44 -20.83 6.44 9.94
CA VAL A 44 -21.86 7.37 9.45
C VAL A 44 -23.17 7.22 10.23
N ILE A 45 -23.58 5.99 10.56
CA ILE A 45 -24.77 5.74 11.38
C ILE A 45 -24.57 6.33 12.79
N ASP A 46 -23.39 6.13 13.39
CA ASP A 46 -23.08 6.61 14.74
C ASP A 46 -22.96 8.15 14.81
N CYS A 47 -22.45 8.80 13.75
CA CYS A 47 -22.32 10.26 13.67
C CYS A 47 -23.58 10.99 13.12
N GLY A 48 -24.59 10.25 12.64
CA GLY A 48 -25.78 10.83 12.01
C GLY A 48 -25.45 11.70 10.79
N TYR A 49 -26.23 12.76 10.56
CA TYR A 49 -26.08 13.66 9.40
C TYR A 49 -24.68 14.30 9.29
N TYR A 50 -24.00 14.55 10.41
CA TYR A 50 -22.64 15.12 10.43
C TYR A 50 -21.56 14.17 9.89
N GLY A 51 -21.84 12.85 9.85
CA GLY A 51 -20.91 11.86 9.30
C GLY A 51 -20.61 12.10 7.81
N ILE A 52 -21.62 12.47 7.02
CA ILE A 52 -21.45 12.73 5.58
C ILE A 52 -20.53 13.93 5.35
N LEU A 53 -20.72 15.01 6.11
CA LEU A 53 -19.88 16.20 6.01
C LEU A 53 -18.42 15.88 6.38
N LEU A 54 -18.21 15.10 7.44
CA LEU A 54 -16.88 14.69 7.89
C LEU A 54 -16.16 13.85 6.83
N VAL A 55 -16.86 12.90 6.20
CA VAL A 55 -16.29 12.08 5.11
C VAL A 55 -15.84 12.94 3.94
N ILE A 56 -16.64 13.93 3.52
CA ILE A 56 -16.27 14.83 2.41
C ILE A 56 -15.00 15.63 2.75
N ILE A 57 -14.90 16.17 3.97
CA ILE A 57 -13.72 16.92 4.43
C ILE A 57 -12.49 16.02 4.44
N VAL A 58 -12.59 14.83 5.03
CA VAL A 58 -11.46 13.90 5.13
C VAL A 58 -11.02 13.38 3.76
N CYS A 59 -11.95 13.07 2.86
CA CYS A 59 -11.62 12.66 1.49
C CYS A 59 -10.95 13.79 0.70
N SER A 60 -11.45 15.02 0.80
CA SER A 60 -10.85 16.16 0.10
C SER A 60 -9.44 16.46 0.62
N ALA A 61 -9.21 16.39 1.94
CA ALA A 61 -7.90 16.55 2.55
C ALA A 61 -6.91 15.45 2.10
N GLN A 62 -7.36 14.20 2.00
CA GLN A 62 -6.55 13.09 1.48
C GLN A 62 -6.17 13.30 0.01
N ILE A 63 -7.12 13.66 -0.85
CA ILE A 63 -6.87 13.94 -2.27
C ILE A 63 -5.88 15.11 -2.43
N TYR A 64 -6.07 16.17 -1.65
CA TYR A 64 -5.16 17.32 -1.67
C TYR A 64 -3.73 16.92 -1.31
N THR A 65 -3.58 16.12 -0.23
CA THR A 65 -2.28 15.61 0.21
C THR A 65 -1.62 14.72 -0.84
N ALA A 66 -2.37 13.82 -1.47
CA ALA A 66 -1.88 12.96 -2.54
C ALA A 66 -1.39 13.76 -3.77
N CYS A 67 -2.17 14.77 -4.18
CA CYS A 67 -1.78 15.67 -5.27
C CYS A 67 -0.52 16.47 -4.96
N LEU A 68 -0.39 16.98 -3.72
CA LEU A 68 0.79 17.72 -3.30
C LEU A 68 2.04 16.84 -3.31
N LEU A 69 1.95 15.62 -2.77
CA LEU A 69 3.03 14.63 -2.81
C LEU A 69 3.46 14.30 -4.25
N GLY A 70 2.51 14.11 -5.16
CA GLY A 70 2.79 13.87 -6.57
C GLY A 70 3.52 15.03 -7.24
N LYS A 71 3.16 16.28 -6.91
CA LYS A 71 3.86 17.48 -7.39
C LYS A 71 5.27 17.58 -6.83
N CYS A 72 5.45 17.36 -5.53
CA CYS A 72 6.78 17.36 -4.88
C CYS A 72 7.69 16.30 -5.50
N TRP A 73 7.16 15.11 -5.78
CA TRP A 73 7.90 14.03 -6.46
C TRP A 73 8.35 14.44 -7.86
N ASN A 74 7.46 15.04 -8.66
CA ASN A 74 7.79 15.51 -10.02
C ASN A 74 8.87 16.61 -10.02
N ILE A 75 8.88 17.48 -9.01
CA ILE A 75 9.92 18.52 -8.85
C ILE A 75 11.25 17.86 -8.47
N ALA A 76 11.25 16.91 -7.54
CA ALA A 76 12.45 16.19 -7.14
C ALA A 76 13.07 15.39 -8.30
N GLU A 77 12.24 14.74 -9.12
CA GLU A 77 12.68 14.01 -10.31
C GLU A 77 13.39 14.91 -11.33
N ARG A 78 12.95 16.18 -11.46
CA ARG A 78 13.59 17.15 -12.35
C ARG A 78 14.94 17.66 -11.84
N MET A 79 15.14 17.69 -10.52
CA MET A 79 16.38 18.19 -9.91
C MET A 79 17.51 17.16 -9.93
N ASP A 80 17.20 15.86 -9.77
CA ASP A 80 18.20 14.81 -9.91
C ASP A 80 17.61 13.56 -10.62
N PRO A 81 17.89 13.40 -11.94
CA PRO A 81 17.38 12.29 -12.72
C PRO A 81 18.01 10.92 -12.34
N ASN A 82 19.09 10.89 -11.53
CA ASN A 82 19.72 9.64 -11.10
C ASN A 82 19.03 8.99 -9.89
N ILE A 83 18.10 9.67 -9.21
CA ILE A 83 17.36 9.14 -8.05
C ILE A 83 16.53 7.91 -8.43
N LYS A 84 15.93 7.90 -9.63
CA LYS A 84 15.09 6.80 -10.13
C LYS A 84 15.82 5.46 -10.20
N ASN A 85 17.14 5.49 -10.41
CA ASN A 85 17.95 4.28 -10.59
C ASN A 85 18.64 3.83 -9.30
N LYS A 86 18.77 4.71 -8.29
CA LYS A 86 19.57 4.46 -7.08
C LYS A 86 18.74 4.19 -5.82
N CYS A 87 17.49 4.65 -5.75
CA CYS A 87 16.69 4.56 -4.51
C CYS A 87 15.35 3.85 -4.70
N ARG A 88 15.17 2.72 -3.99
CA ARG A 88 13.93 1.91 -3.95
C ARG A 88 12.81 2.55 -3.10
N HIS A 89 13.12 3.59 -2.31
CA HIS A 89 12.18 4.31 -1.43
C HIS A 89 12.02 5.79 -1.84
N PRO A 90 10.92 6.14 -2.54
CA PRO A 90 10.71 7.49 -3.06
C PRO A 90 10.58 8.55 -1.95
N TYR A 91 9.86 8.23 -0.87
CA TYR A 91 9.63 9.18 0.23
C TYR A 91 10.88 9.51 1.03
N SER A 92 11.74 8.53 1.28
CA SER A 92 13.00 8.72 2.01
C SER A 92 14.00 9.53 1.20
N ALA A 93 14.07 9.31 -0.12
CA ALA A 93 14.88 10.12 -1.02
C ALA A 93 14.38 11.57 -1.09
N LEU A 94 13.06 11.76 -1.19
CA LEU A 94 12.45 13.09 -1.18
C LEU A 94 12.76 13.86 0.10
N ALA A 95 12.67 13.20 1.25
CA ALA A 95 12.97 13.77 2.57
C ALA A 95 14.46 14.05 2.78
N GLU A 96 15.35 13.21 2.22
CA GLU A 96 16.80 13.45 2.27
C GLU A 96 17.19 14.73 1.52
N ILE A 97 16.54 14.98 0.38
CA ILE A 97 16.82 16.14 -0.47
C ILE A 97 16.30 17.45 0.14
N THR A 98 15.15 17.42 0.83
CA THR A 98 14.57 18.63 1.43
C THR A 98 15.09 18.96 2.83
N TYR A 99 15.35 17.95 3.68
CA TYR A 99 15.64 18.15 5.11
C TYR A 99 16.83 17.34 5.65
N GLY A 100 17.51 16.54 4.83
CA GLY A 100 18.69 15.77 5.20
C GLY A 100 18.41 14.36 5.77
N LYS A 101 19.50 13.66 6.15
CA LYS A 101 19.50 12.21 6.45
C LYS A 101 18.71 11.79 7.69
N CYS A 102 18.65 12.64 8.72
CA CYS A 102 17.91 12.33 9.95
C CYS A 102 16.39 12.27 9.66
N THR A 103 15.88 13.28 8.95
CA THR A 103 14.48 13.36 8.55
C THR A 103 14.09 12.25 7.59
N SER A 104 15.00 11.86 6.67
CA SER A 104 14.80 10.71 5.78
C SER A 104 14.51 9.42 6.56
N ARG A 105 15.30 9.11 7.59
CA ARG A 105 15.09 7.92 8.44
C ARG A 105 13.77 7.98 9.21
N PHE A 106 13.41 9.16 9.71
CA PHE A 106 12.13 9.35 10.40
C PHE A 106 10.93 9.14 9.46
N VAL A 107 10.99 9.70 8.25
CA VAL A 107 9.94 9.51 7.23
C VAL A 107 9.84 8.06 6.79
N SER A 108 10.97 7.35 6.60
CA SER A 108 10.95 5.91 6.32
C SER A 108 10.19 5.15 7.40
N CYS A 109 10.50 5.41 8.67
CA CYS A 109 9.84 4.76 9.81
C CYS A 109 8.32 5.01 9.81
N LEU A 110 7.89 6.25 9.55
CA LEU A 110 6.46 6.60 9.46
C LEU A 110 5.76 5.90 8.30
N VAL A 111 6.41 5.81 7.14
CA VAL A 111 5.87 5.12 5.96
C VAL A 111 5.74 3.62 6.25
N ASP A 112 6.77 3.00 6.84
CA ASP A 112 6.75 1.58 7.19
C ASP A 112 5.65 1.28 8.22
N LEU A 113 5.49 2.12 9.24
CA LEU A 113 4.41 2.02 10.22
C LEU A 113 3.03 2.20 9.59
N SER A 114 2.90 3.08 8.59
CA SER A 114 1.64 3.32 7.88
C SER A 114 1.26 2.11 7.02
N VAL A 115 2.22 1.51 6.31
CA VAL A 115 2.00 0.30 5.52
C VAL A 115 1.66 -0.88 6.43
N PHE A 116 2.35 -1.02 7.57
CA PHE A 116 2.00 -2.00 8.58
C PHE A 116 0.56 -1.82 9.08
N SER A 117 0.20 -0.59 9.43
CA SER A 117 -1.15 -0.24 9.89
C SER A 117 -2.23 -0.51 8.84
N GLY A 118 -1.93 -0.34 7.55
CA GLY A 118 -2.84 -0.69 6.45
C GLY A 118 -3.07 -2.20 6.30
N GLY A 119 -2.07 -3.03 6.63
CA GLY A 119 -2.19 -4.49 6.54
C GLY A 119 -2.93 -5.13 7.73
N VAL A 120 -2.89 -4.52 8.91
CA VAL A 120 -3.49 -5.08 10.14
C VAL A 120 -5.00 -5.35 10.00
N PRO A 121 -5.83 -4.43 9.47
CA PRO A 121 -7.26 -4.71 9.26
C PRO A 121 -7.52 -5.91 8.35
N ASN A 122 -6.74 -6.07 7.28
CA ASN A 122 -6.88 -7.20 6.36
C ASN A 122 -6.58 -8.52 7.08
N LEU A 123 -5.56 -8.52 7.95
CA LEU A 123 -5.23 -9.67 8.79
C LEU A 123 -6.37 -10.02 9.75
N ILE A 124 -6.93 -9.00 10.42
CA ILE A 124 -8.07 -9.15 11.34
C ILE A 124 -9.25 -9.80 10.61
N VAL A 125 -9.65 -9.24 9.46
CA VAL A 125 -10.77 -9.75 8.65
C VAL A 125 -10.52 -11.19 8.19
N ALA A 126 -9.28 -11.51 7.78
CA ALA A 126 -8.92 -12.88 7.40
C ALA A 126 -9.08 -13.86 8.57
N SER A 127 -8.61 -13.53 9.77
CA SER A 127 -8.79 -14.38 10.96
C SER A 127 -10.26 -14.57 11.35
N GLN A 128 -11.12 -13.56 11.20
CA GLN A 128 -12.55 -13.68 11.50
C GLN A 128 -13.24 -14.64 10.51
N ASN A 129 -12.87 -14.53 9.23
CA ASN A 129 -13.38 -15.43 8.20
C ASN A 129 -12.94 -16.88 8.46
N LEU A 130 -11.69 -17.11 8.88
CA LEU A 130 -11.20 -18.46 9.21
C LEU A 130 -11.85 -19.04 10.46
N GLU A 131 -12.08 -18.24 11.49
CA GLU A 131 -12.82 -18.67 12.68
C GLU A 131 -14.24 -19.13 12.31
N LEU A 132 -14.96 -18.35 11.49
CA LEU A 132 -16.29 -18.71 11.02
C LEU A 132 -16.29 -20.00 10.18
N LEU A 133 -15.29 -20.19 9.31
CA LEU A 133 -15.13 -21.40 8.52
C LEU A 133 -14.76 -22.62 9.38
N GLY A 134 -13.90 -22.44 10.39
CA GLY A 134 -13.49 -23.47 11.34
C GLY A 134 -14.68 -23.99 12.15
N LEU A 135 -15.55 -23.10 12.60
CA LEU A 135 -16.81 -23.44 13.29
C LEU A 135 -17.82 -24.18 12.38
N ARG A 136 -17.77 -23.95 11.06
CA ARG A 136 -18.67 -24.59 10.08
C ARG A 136 -18.17 -25.97 9.63
N ILE A 137 -16.86 -26.16 9.50
CA ILE A 137 -16.25 -27.41 9.02
C ILE A 137 -15.99 -28.40 10.16
N SER A 138 -15.56 -27.91 11.33
CA SER A 138 -15.34 -28.76 12.50
C SER A 138 -16.63 -28.85 13.29
N THR A 139 -17.23 -30.04 13.34
CA THR A 139 -18.42 -30.34 14.12
C THR A 139 -18.14 -30.12 15.61
N GLN A 140 -18.23 -28.86 16.07
CA GLN A 140 -18.36 -28.43 17.47
C GLN A 140 -17.23 -28.90 18.42
N LYS A 141 -15.98 -29.01 17.95
CA LYS A 141 -14.84 -29.47 18.80
C LYS A 141 -13.56 -28.63 18.78
N LEU A 142 -13.47 -27.57 17.99
CA LEU A 142 -12.29 -26.70 17.97
C LEU A 142 -12.70 -25.24 18.22
N ASP A 143 -12.95 -24.90 19.48
CA ASP A 143 -13.08 -23.51 19.96
C ASP A 143 -11.69 -22.83 19.98
N ILE A 144 -11.08 -22.68 18.80
CA ILE A 144 -9.85 -21.90 18.65
C ILE A 144 -10.27 -20.44 18.48
N SER A 145 -10.13 -19.64 19.55
CA SER A 145 -10.49 -18.22 19.53
C SER A 145 -9.72 -17.44 18.46
N PHE A 146 -10.37 -16.42 17.90
CA PHE A 146 -9.82 -15.40 17.00
C PHE A 146 -8.35 -14.98 17.27
N CYS A 147 -8.00 -14.76 18.54
CA CYS A 147 -6.68 -14.29 18.96
C CYS A 147 -5.54 -15.29 18.65
N TYR A 148 -5.83 -16.58 18.56
CA TYR A 148 -4.83 -17.56 18.17
C TYR A 148 -4.62 -17.55 16.65
N TRP A 149 -5.71 -17.42 15.87
CA TRP A 149 -5.65 -17.34 14.42
C TRP A 149 -4.88 -16.13 13.92
N ILE A 150 -4.98 -14.97 14.58
CA ILE A 150 -4.21 -13.77 14.19
C ILE A 150 -2.71 -13.97 14.41
N ILE A 151 -2.30 -14.66 15.48
CA ILE A 151 -0.88 -14.99 15.75
C ILE A 151 -0.39 -16.00 14.73
N VAL A 152 -1.17 -17.05 14.45
CA VAL A 152 -0.83 -18.07 13.46
C VAL A 152 -0.66 -17.45 12.07
N LEU A 153 -1.61 -16.62 11.63
CA LEU A 153 -1.51 -15.92 10.35
C LEU A 153 -0.32 -14.95 10.34
N GLY A 154 -0.06 -14.24 11.44
CA GLY A 154 1.10 -13.36 11.57
C GLY A 154 2.42 -14.12 11.41
N VAL A 155 2.57 -15.27 12.07
CA VAL A 155 3.76 -16.12 11.98
C VAL A 155 3.92 -16.76 10.60
N ILE A 156 2.83 -17.03 9.88
CA ILE A 156 2.88 -17.55 8.50
C ILE A 156 3.19 -16.43 7.49
N LEU A 157 2.62 -15.24 7.68
CA LEU A 157 2.84 -14.10 6.79
C LEU A 157 4.22 -13.48 6.99
N CYS A 158 4.79 -13.52 8.19
CA CYS A 158 6.13 -12.99 8.48
C CYS A 158 7.24 -13.58 7.58
N PRO A 159 7.37 -14.91 7.39
CA PRO A 159 8.31 -15.49 6.44
C PRO A 159 7.91 -15.23 4.98
N MET A 160 6.62 -15.09 4.68
CA MET A 160 6.14 -14.75 3.34
C MET A 160 6.50 -13.29 2.95
N LEU A 161 6.49 -12.37 3.91
CA LEU A 161 6.93 -10.98 3.75
C LEU A 161 8.45 -10.89 3.52
N TRP A 162 9.22 -11.82 4.09
CA TRP A 162 10.67 -11.94 3.82
C TRP A 162 10.95 -12.36 2.37
N PHE A 163 10.06 -13.10 1.72
CA PHE A 163 10.23 -13.54 0.33
C PHE A 163 10.21 -12.40 -0.72
N GLY A 164 10.08 -11.14 -0.28
CA GLY A 164 10.37 -9.98 -1.11
C GLY A 164 9.23 -9.59 -2.04
N SER A 165 9.23 -8.30 -2.40
CA SER A 165 8.26 -7.65 -3.28
C SER A 165 7.90 -8.51 -4.52
N PRO A 166 6.63 -8.52 -4.99
CA PRO A 166 6.19 -9.29 -6.17
C PRO A 166 6.99 -9.02 -7.46
N LYS A 167 7.85 -7.99 -7.49
CA LYS A 167 8.84 -7.75 -8.55
C LYS A 167 9.96 -8.80 -8.63
N ASP A 168 10.30 -9.48 -7.54
CA ASP A 168 11.36 -10.51 -7.49
C ASP A 168 10.81 -11.94 -7.67
N MET A 169 9.49 -12.10 -7.79
CA MET A 169 8.83 -13.40 -7.92
C MET A 169 8.65 -13.84 -9.38
N LYS A 170 9.74 -14.04 -10.11
CA LYS A 170 9.71 -14.80 -11.37
C LYS A 170 9.32 -16.27 -11.15
N TYR A 171 9.51 -16.79 -9.93
CA TYR A 171 9.28 -18.19 -9.57
C TYR A 171 7.80 -18.54 -9.37
N VAL A 172 6.97 -17.62 -8.84
CA VAL A 172 5.54 -17.88 -8.61
C VAL A 172 4.75 -17.98 -9.92
N TYR A 173 5.16 -17.26 -10.97
CA TYR A 173 4.56 -17.41 -12.31
C TYR A 173 4.92 -18.76 -12.97
N TYR A 174 6.06 -19.37 -12.62
CA TYR A 174 6.51 -20.65 -13.19
C TYR A 174 5.90 -21.88 -12.49
N VAL A 175 5.47 -21.75 -11.23
CA VAL A 175 4.88 -22.84 -10.43
C VAL A 175 3.35 -22.96 -10.60
N ILE A 176 2.68 -21.92 -11.12
CA ILE A 176 1.23 -21.89 -11.38
C ILE A 176 0.90 -22.23 -12.85
N ARG A 177 1.89 -22.67 -13.64
CA ARG A 177 1.68 -23.23 -14.99
C ARG A 177 1.88 -24.73 -15.02
#